data_AF-A0A101R2D9-F1
#
_entry.id   AF-A0A101R2D9-F1
#
_cell.length_a   1.000
_cell.length_b   1.000
_cell.length_c   1.000
_cell.angle_alpha   90.00
_cell.angle_beta   90.00
_cell.angle_gamma   90.00
#
_symmetry.space_group_name_H-M   'P 1'
#
loop_
_entity.id
_entity.type
_entity.pdbx_description
1 polymer ?
#
loop_
_entity_poly.entity_id
_entity_poly.type
_entity_poly.pdbx_seq_one_letter_code
_entity_poly.pdbx_strand_id
1 'polypeptide(L)'
;MGQETATAVMGAGGAVVGAALTGMFTVRGARRQAAAAVQAGLAQAASAYLGPLDTARRTAQREAYVGLMTAAQSYATEVHPVLRLARGMDRAAANTDRLSRREAAGEAAAEADFRDRISAVNNPNPVSTAVQHVELEGPAEVAEAARQVRAAATGLFRTLRRAGHSERVAGGVVPPDPERSWTRHEELLAAIERFTQAAQEHLNRRDHPRSDERRGRWARVPAFFIRSSARRTTT
;
A
#
# COMPACT_ATOMS: atom_id res chain seq x y z
N MET A 1 38.05 30.94 53.98
CA MET A 1 37.63 29.55 53.65
C MET A 1 36.32 29.63 52.91
N GLY A 2 36.17 28.91 51.80
CA GLY A 2 34.91 28.82 51.04
C GLY A 2 35.18 28.78 49.53
N GLN A 3 35.18 27.55 48.98
CA GLN A 3 35.25 27.26 47.55
C GLN A 3 33.92 27.58 46.86
N GLU A 4 33.96 27.81 45.54
CA GLU A 4 32.95 27.47 44.49
C GLU A 4 33.14 28.42 43.29
N THR A 5 33.08 28.05 42.01
CA THR A 5 33.15 26.78 41.28
C THR A 5 33.60 27.15 39.85
N ALA A 6 34.53 26.38 39.30
CA ALA A 6 34.82 26.41 37.87
C ALA A 6 33.70 25.67 37.11
N THR A 7 33.15 26.30 36.07
CA THR A 7 32.49 25.58 34.98
C THR A 7 33.28 25.81 33.71
N ALA A 8 34.16 24.86 33.42
CA ALA A 8 34.65 24.63 32.08
C ALA A 8 33.55 23.89 31.31
N VAL A 9 33.03 24.50 30.24
CA VAL A 9 32.43 23.73 29.14
C VAL A 9 33.42 23.79 28.00
N MET A 10 34.05 22.63 27.79
CA MET A 10 34.86 22.25 26.64
C MET A 10 34.09 22.58 25.35
N GLY A 11 34.47 23.66 24.68
CA GLY A 11 34.18 23.89 23.27
C GLY A 11 35.35 23.38 22.46
N ALA A 12 35.16 22.31 21.68
CA ALA A 12 36.14 21.80 20.74
C ALA A 12 35.51 21.63 19.36
N GLY A 13 36.12 22.27 18.36
CA GLY A 13 35.97 22.01 16.93
C GLY A 13 34.85 22.81 16.25
N GLY A 14 35.04 24.03 15.73
CA GLY A 14 36.28 24.64 15.28
C GLY A 14 36.53 24.37 13.78
N ALA A 15 35.91 25.16 12.91
CA ALA A 15 36.44 25.56 11.61
C ALA A 15 35.71 26.83 11.13
N VAL A 16 35.95 27.93 11.83
CA VAL A 16 35.74 29.28 11.31
C VAL A 16 37.04 29.65 10.58
N VAL A 17 36.98 29.70 9.26
CA VAL A 17 37.91 30.43 8.39
C VAL A 17 37.03 31.47 7.71
N GLY A 18 37.09 32.76 7.98
CA GLY A 18 38.23 33.60 8.32
C GLY A 18 38.35 34.61 7.19
N ALA A 19 37.78 35.81 7.36
CA ALA A 19 38.24 37.05 6.72
C ALA A 19 37.38 38.21 7.22
N ALA A 20 38.07 39.15 7.86
CA ALA A 20 37.56 40.36 8.44
C ALA A 20 37.38 41.48 7.39
N LEU A 21 36.65 42.51 7.81
CA LEU A 21 36.81 43.91 7.40
C LEU A 21 36.60 44.26 5.92
N THR A 22 35.38 44.69 5.60
CA THR A 22 35.20 45.81 4.66
C THR A 22 33.90 46.54 4.98
N GLY A 23 34.03 47.81 5.36
CA GLY A 23 32.92 48.66 5.75
C GLY A 23 31.94 48.96 4.61
N MET A 24 30.68 49.17 5.01
CA MET A 24 29.75 50.19 4.49
C MET A 24 29.43 50.28 2.98
N PHE A 25 29.54 49.23 2.16
CA PHE A 25 29.10 49.31 0.74
C PHE A 25 28.21 48.20 0.16
N THR A 26 27.52 47.37 0.95
CA THR A 26 26.63 46.32 0.39
C THR A 26 25.23 46.23 1.02
N VAL A 27 24.60 47.36 1.38
CA VAL A 27 23.24 47.36 1.97
C VAL A 27 22.15 46.83 1.01
N ARG A 28 22.43 46.70 -0.30
CA ARG A 28 21.45 46.16 -1.28
C ARG A 28 21.60 44.66 -1.59
N GLY A 29 22.77 44.06 -1.33
CA GLY A 29 23.03 42.63 -1.53
C GLY A 29 22.70 41.78 -0.30
N ALA A 30 22.91 42.33 0.90
CA ALA A 30 22.71 41.64 2.17
C ALA A 30 21.23 41.25 2.42
N ARG A 31 20.26 42.04 1.96
CA ARG A 31 18.83 41.71 2.11
C ARG A 31 18.38 40.51 1.27
N ARG A 32 18.96 40.29 0.08
CA ARG A 32 18.64 39.12 -0.76
C ARG A 32 19.31 37.85 -0.24
N GLN A 33 20.53 37.97 0.27
CA GLN A 33 21.23 36.84 0.91
C GLN A 33 20.62 36.49 2.28
N ALA A 34 20.16 37.47 3.07
CA ALA A 34 19.42 37.21 4.30
C ALA A 34 18.05 36.58 4.04
N ALA A 35 17.32 37.02 3.00
CA ALA A 35 16.06 36.37 2.61
C ALA A 35 16.28 34.93 2.11
N ALA A 36 17.34 34.69 1.34
CA ALA A 36 17.71 33.35 0.88
C ALA A 36 18.18 32.45 2.04
N ALA A 37 18.92 32.99 3.02
CA ALA A 37 19.35 32.26 4.21
C ALA A 37 18.18 31.96 5.17
N VAL A 38 17.22 32.87 5.31
CA VAL A 38 15.98 32.65 6.07
C VAL A 38 15.08 31.64 5.37
N GLN A 39 14.95 31.70 4.04
CA GLN A 39 14.21 30.69 3.28
C GLN A 39 14.90 29.32 3.29
N ALA A 40 16.23 29.29 3.17
CA ALA A 40 17.01 28.06 3.31
C ALA A 40 16.89 27.50 4.74
N GLY A 41 16.95 28.35 5.76
CA GLY A 41 16.75 27.97 7.16
C GLY A 41 15.34 27.48 7.47
N LEU A 42 14.31 28.09 6.88
CA LEU A 42 12.93 27.61 6.97
C LEU A 42 12.72 26.31 6.21
N ALA A 43 13.36 26.13 5.05
CA ALA A 43 13.34 24.87 4.31
C ALA A 43 14.10 23.77 5.06
N GLN A 44 15.22 24.09 5.73
CA GLN A 44 15.96 23.17 6.58
C GLN A 44 15.21 22.83 7.85
N ALA A 45 14.60 23.80 8.52
CA ALA A 45 13.74 23.59 9.67
C ALA A 45 12.50 22.75 9.28
N ALA A 46 11.83 23.10 8.19
CA ALA A 46 10.73 22.30 7.64
C ALA A 46 11.19 20.88 7.30
N SER A 47 12.37 20.70 6.70
CA SER A 47 12.91 19.37 6.41
C SER A 47 13.26 18.55 7.66
N ALA A 48 13.70 19.21 8.74
CA ALA A 48 14.01 18.57 10.02
C ALA A 48 12.75 18.10 10.76
N TYR A 49 11.63 18.82 10.60
CA TYR A 49 10.32 18.42 11.14
C TYR A 49 9.57 17.43 10.24
N LEU A 50 9.70 17.56 8.92
CA LEU A 50 9.02 16.71 7.95
C LEU A 50 9.71 15.34 7.80
N GLY A 51 11.03 15.26 8.00
CA GLY A 51 11.78 14.01 7.93
C GLY A 51 11.22 12.90 8.84
N PRO A 52 11.07 13.15 10.16
CA PRO A 52 10.46 12.19 11.08
C PRO A 52 9.01 11.81 10.70
N LEU A 53 8.22 12.77 10.25
CA LEU A 53 6.82 12.55 9.88
C LEU A 53 6.70 11.68 8.61
N ASP A 54 7.57 11.93 7.63
CA ASP A 54 7.69 11.11 6.43
C ASP A 54 8.20 9.69 6.74
N THR A 55 9.05 9.52 7.75
CA THR A 55 9.47 8.18 8.18
C THR A 55 8.35 7.44 8.90
N ALA A 56 7.61 8.10 9.80
CA ALA A 56 6.48 7.50 10.49
C ALA A 56 5.39 7.07 9.50
N ARG A 57 5.07 7.92 8.52
CA ARG A 57 4.12 7.59 7.46
C ARG A 57 4.59 6.41 6.60
N ARG A 58 5.89 6.33 6.28
CA ARG A 58 6.46 5.19 5.54
C ARG A 58 6.38 3.89 6.32
N THR A 59 6.61 3.93 7.62
CA THR A 59 6.48 2.76 8.50
C THR A 59 5.03 2.29 8.55
N ALA A 60 4.08 3.20 8.81
CA ALA A 60 2.65 2.87 8.83
C ALA A 60 2.15 2.28 7.49
N GLN A 61 2.58 2.84 6.36
CA GLN A 61 2.27 2.30 5.03
C GLN A 61 2.81 0.86 4.84
N ARG A 62 4.06 0.61 5.22
CA ARG A 62 4.66 -0.72 5.12
C ARG A 62 3.94 -1.73 6.02
N GLU A 63 3.62 -1.34 7.26
CA GLU A 63 2.85 -2.17 8.19
C GLU A 63 1.46 -2.51 7.65
N ALA A 64 0.75 -1.54 7.07
CA ALA A 64 -0.55 -1.78 6.44
C ALA A 64 -0.45 -2.75 5.26
N TYR A 65 0.57 -2.62 4.41
CA TYR A 65 0.77 -3.52 3.26
C TYR A 65 1.12 -4.94 3.71
N VAL A 66 2.01 -5.08 4.70
CA VAL A 66 2.35 -6.37 5.30
C VAL A 66 1.12 -7.01 5.93
N GLY A 67 0.33 -6.24 6.68
CA GLY A 67 -0.90 -6.72 7.30
C GLY A 67 -1.89 -7.29 6.28
N LEU A 68 -2.08 -6.62 5.14
CA LEU A 68 -2.92 -7.15 4.07
C LEU A 68 -2.33 -8.40 3.42
N MET A 69 -1.03 -8.43 3.12
CA MET A 69 -0.39 -9.62 2.55
C MET A 69 -0.52 -10.83 3.46
N THR A 70 -0.25 -10.66 4.75
CA THR A 70 -0.39 -11.73 5.75
C THR A 70 -1.83 -12.22 5.82
N ALA A 71 -2.82 -11.32 5.97
CA ALA A 71 -4.22 -11.70 6.07
C ALA A 71 -4.72 -12.43 4.80
N ALA A 72 -4.36 -11.93 3.62
CA ALA A 72 -4.78 -12.52 2.35
C ALA A 72 -4.13 -13.89 2.10
N GLN A 73 -2.83 -14.02 2.39
CA GLN A 73 -2.11 -15.29 2.23
C GLN A 73 -2.59 -16.34 3.24
N SER A 74 -2.84 -15.95 4.49
CA SER A 74 -3.43 -16.82 5.50
C SER A 74 -4.79 -17.33 5.03
N TYR A 75 -5.69 -16.44 4.60
CA TYR A 75 -7.00 -16.84 4.10
C TYR A 75 -6.90 -17.79 2.90
N ALA A 76 -6.02 -17.49 1.93
CA ALA A 76 -5.80 -18.36 0.77
C ALA A 76 -5.31 -19.76 1.19
N THR A 77 -4.40 -19.83 2.17
CA THR A 77 -3.83 -21.09 2.67
C THR A 77 -4.85 -21.90 3.46
N GLU A 78 -5.62 -21.25 4.34
CA GLU A 78 -6.65 -21.88 5.18
C GLU A 78 -7.81 -22.46 4.37
N VAL A 79 -8.18 -21.80 3.27
CA VAL A 79 -9.25 -22.25 2.38
C VAL A 79 -8.81 -23.41 1.48
N HIS A 80 -7.53 -23.52 1.14
CA HIS A 80 -7.02 -24.55 0.23
C HIS A 80 -7.50 -26.00 0.52
N PRO A 81 -7.44 -26.51 1.77
CA PRO A 81 -7.89 -27.87 2.08
C PRO A 81 -9.40 -28.10 1.84
N VAL A 82 -10.23 -27.06 1.95
CA VAL A 82 -11.68 -27.20 1.76
C VAL A 82 -12.12 -27.04 0.31
N LEU A 83 -11.25 -26.59 -0.60
CA LEU A 83 -11.55 -26.51 -2.04
C LEU A 83 -11.88 -27.88 -2.64
N ARG A 84 -11.16 -28.93 -2.20
CA ARG A 84 -11.45 -30.31 -2.62
C ARG A 84 -12.83 -30.78 -2.18
N LEU A 85 -13.26 -30.40 -0.97
CA LEU A 85 -14.59 -30.74 -0.44
C LEU A 85 -15.67 -30.01 -1.24
N ALA A 86 -15.50 -28.71 -1.47
CA ALA A 86 -16.43 -27.91 -2.25
C ALA A 86 -16.60 -28.46 -3.69
N ARG A 87 -15.49 -28.82 -4.35
CA ARG A 87 -15.51 -29.48 -5.67
C ARG A 87 -16.23 -30.83 -5.65
N GLY A 88 -16.07 -31.61 -4.58
CA GLY A 88 -16.79 -32.87 -4.37
C GLY A 88 -18.30 -32.66 -4.26
N MET A 89 -18.73 -31.67 -3.46
CA MET A 89 -20.13 -31.30 -3.31
C MET A 89 -20.73 -30.80 -4.63
N ASP A 90 -20.01 -29.96 -5.36
CA ASP A 90 -20.45 -29.43 -6.66
C ASP A 90 -20.59 -30.56 -7.70
N ARG A 91 -19.65 -31.53 -7.73
CA ARG A 91 -19.79 -32.73 -8.58
C ARG A 91 -20.97 -33.60 -8.20
N ALA A 92 -21.19 -33.82 -6.90
CA ALA A 92 -22.33 -34.60 -6.44
C ALA A 92 -23.65 -33.96 -6.89
N ALA A 93 -23.79 -32.65 -6.68
CA ALA A 93 -24.95 -31.86 -7.11
C ALA A 93 -25.14 -31.86 -8.64
N ALA A 94 -24.05 -31.75 -9.41
CA ALA A 94 -24.10 -31.82 -10.87
C ALA A 94 -24.48 -33.20 -11.39
N ASN A 95 -24.09 -34.26 -10.68
CA ASN A 95 -24.37 -35.65 -11.02
C ASN A 95 -25.67 -36.17 -10.39
N THR A 96 -26.44 -35.34 -9.68
CA THR A 96 -27.70 -35.77 -9.04
C THR A 96 -28.80 -35.92 -10.08
N ASP A 97 -28.65 -36.92 -10.94
CA ASP A 97 -29.74 -37.58 -11.63
C ASP A 97 -29.84 -38.98 -10.98
N ARG A 98 -30.95 -39.27 -10.28
CA ARG A 98 -31.42 -40.64 -9.90
C ARG A 98 -30.87 -41.39 -8.66
N LEU A 99 -30.66 -40.80 -7.48
CA LEU A 99 -30.44 -41.62 -6.25
C LEU A 99 -31.52 -41.48 -5.18
N SER A 100 -31.80 -42.63 -4.56
CA SER A 100 -33.02 -42.92 -3.81
C SER A 100 -32.98 -42.32 -2.40
N ARG A 101 -34.15 -41.95 -1.87
CA ARG A 101 -34.39 -41.31 -0.56
C ARG A 101 -33.68 -41.91 0.68
N ARG A 102 -33.07 -43.09 0.59
CA ARG A 102 -32.38 -43.80 1.70
C ARG A 102 -30.88 -43.52 1.77
N GLU A 103 -30.22 -43.24 0.65
CA GLU A 103 -28.81 -42.77 0.61
C GLU A 103 -28.70 -41.31 1.07
N ALA A 104 -29.79 -40.55 0.91
CA ALA A 104 -29.89 -39.13 1.27
C ALA A 104 -29.63 -38.82 2.75
N ALA A 105 -29.89 -39.73 3.70
CA ALA A 105 -29.67 -39.47 5.12
C ALA A 105 -28.17 -39.56 5.51
N GLY A 106 -27.43 -40.50 4.95
CA GLY A 106 -25.98 -40.60 5.12
C GLY A 106 -25.24 -39.49 4.37
N GLU A 107 -25.73 -39.15 3.17
CA GLU A 107 -25.26 -37.99 2.41
C GLU A 107 -25.52 -36.67 3.12
N ALA A 108 -26.68 -36.48 3.78
CA ALA A 108 -26.99 -35.28 4.54
C ALA A 108 -26.07 -35.07 5.75
N ALA A 109 -25.67 -36.14 6.44
CA ALA A 109 -24.72 -36.05 7.55
C ALA A 109 -23.30 -35.71 7.07
N ALA A 110 -22.85 -36.33 5.96
CA ALA A 110 -21.57 -35.98 5.33
C ALA A 110 -21.57 -34.54 4.78
N GLU A 111 -22.70 -34.10 4.21
CA GLU A 111 -22.88 -32.73 3.74
C GLU A 111 -22.82 -31.72 4.89
N ALA A 112 -23.45 -32.03 6.04
CA ALA A 112 -23.37 -31.19 7.23
C ALA A 112 -21.92 -31.07 7.74
N ASP A 113 -21.17 -32.17 7.86
CA ASP A 113 -19.76 -32.14 8.25
C ASP A 113 -18.91 -31.28 7.29
N PHE A 114 -19.12 -31.43 5.97
CA PHE A 114 -18.40 -30.63 4.98
C PHE A 114 -18.75 -29.14 5.09
N ARG A 115 -20.01 -28.79 5.32
CA ARG A 115 -20.43 -27.41 5.54
C ARG A 115 -19.83 -26.82 6.80
N ASP A 116 -19.73 -27.59 7.88
CA ASP A 116 -19.10 -27.14 9.13
C ASP A 116 -17.61 -26.88 8.92
N ARG A 117 -16.91 -27.79 8.23
CA ARG A 117 -15.49 -27.63 7.88
C ARG A 117 -15.22 -26.43 6.98
N ILE A 118 -16.07 -26.21 5.96
CA ILE A 118 -15.99 -25.02 5.11
C ILE A 118 -16.23 -23.76 5.96
N SER A 119 -17.26 -23.76 6.80
CA SER A 119 -17.62 -22.59 7.61
C SER A 119 -16.55 -22.21 8.63
N ALA A 120 -15.85 -23.21 9.19
CA ALA A 120 -14.78 -22.99 10.17
C ALA A 120 -13.59 -22.21 9.60
N VAL A 121 -13.25 -22.40 8.33
CA VAL A 121 -12.11 -21.73 7.67
C VAL A 121 -12.52 -20.53 6.82
N ASN A 122 -13.79 -20.43 6.46
CA ASN A 122 -14.26 -19.47 5.47
C ASN A 122 -14.59 -18.09 6.10
N ASN A 123 -13.56 -17.39 6.58
CA ASN A 123 -13.68 -16.07 7.19
C ASN A 123 -12.86 -14.99 6.43
N PRO A 124 -13.50 -14.16 5.59
CA PRO A 124 -12.80 -13.10 4.85
C PRO A 124 -12.64 -11.78 5.63
N ASN A 125 -13.09 -11.72 6.89
CA ASN A 125 -13.08 -10.48 7.68
C ASN A 125 -11.67 -9.93 7.93
N PRO A 126 -10.65 -10.74 8.28
CA PRO A 126 -9.29 -10.23 8.47
C PRO A 126 -8.73 -9.53 7.23
N VAL A 127 -9.01 -10.06 6.03
CA VAL A 127 -8.65 -9.43 4.75
C VAL A 127 -9.38 -8.09 4.60
N SER A 128 -10.67 -8.06 4.89
CA SER A 128 -11.48 -6.84 4.76
C SER A 128 -11.00 -5.72 5.69
N THR A 129 -10.66 -6.05 6.93
CA THR A 129 -10.07 -5.11 7.90
C THR A 129 -8.71 -4.60 7.42
N ALA A 130 -7.83 -5.49 6.95
CA ALA A 130 -6.51 -5.10 6.46
C ALA A 130 -6.60 -4.16 5.24
N VAL A 131 -7.57 -4.38 4.34
CA VAL A 131 -7.81 -3.46 3.21
C VAL A 131 -8.19 -2.06 3.69
N GLN A 132 -8.99 -1.92 4.75
CA GLN A 132 -9.33 -0.60 5.30
C GLN A 132 -8.09 0.18 5.74
N HIS A 133 -7.12 -0.49 6.38
CA HIS A 133 -5.85 0.14 6.75
C HIS A 133 -5.05 0.60 5.52
N VAL A 134 -5.03 -0.22 4.45
CA VAL A 134 -4.38 0.17 3.19
C VAL A 134 -5.10 1.34 2.50
N GLU A 135 -6.43 1.38 2.54
CA GLU A 135 -7.22 2.49 1.98
C GLU A 135 -6.96 3.82 2.70
N LEU A 136 -6.61 3.78 3.99
CA LEU A 136 -6.27 4.98 4.77
C LEU A 136 -4.84 5.47 4.51
N GLU A 137 -3.89 4.53 4.41
CA GLU A 137 -2.45 4.87 4.38
C GLU A 137 -1.87 4.93 2.96
N GLY A 138 -2.42 4.16 2.03
CA GLY A 138 -1.88 3.93 0.69
C GLY A 138 -2.27 4.98 -0.35
N PRO A 139 -1.51 5.12 -1.44
CA PRO A 139 -1.94 5.87 -2.61
C PRO A 139 -3.11 5.17 -3.32
N ALA A 140 -3.80 5.89 -4.18
CA ALA A 140 -5.02 5.41 -4.85
C ALA A 140 -4.81 4.09 -5.63
N GLU A 141 -3.66 3.91 -6.28
CA GLU A 141 -3.36 2.72 -7.08
C GLU A 141 -3.20 1.47 -6.20
N VAL A 142 -2.53 1.61 -5.05
CA VAL A 142 -2.33 0.51 -4.09
C VAL A 142 -3.64 0.18 -3.37
N ALA A 143 -4.43 1.21 -3.03
CA ALA A 143 -5.76 1.04 -2.46
C ALA A 143 -6.71 0.31 -3.42
N GLU A 144 -6.65 0.61 -4.72
CA GLU A 144 -7.44 -0.10 -5.74
C GLU A 144 -7.05 -1.57 -5.85
N ALA A 145 -5.75 -1.88 -5.87
CA ALA A 145 -5.30 -3.26 -5.85
C ALA A 145 -5.73 -4.01 -4.57
N ALA A 146 -5.71 -3.33 -3.41
CA ALA A 146 -6.23 -3.88 -2.15
C ALA A 146 -7.74 -4.17 -2.21
N ARG A 147 -8.54 -3.29 -2.84
CA ARG A 147 -9.97 -3.56 -3.08
C ARG A 147 -10.20 -4.79 -3.94
N GLN A 148 -9.35 -5.03 -4.93
CA GLN A 148 -9.42 -6.24 -5.77
C GLN A 148 -9.16 -7.51 -4.95
N VAL A 149 -8.22 -7.47 -3.99
CA VAL A 149 -7.99 -8.59 -3.04
C VAL A 149 -9.25 -8.84 -2.20
N ARG A 150 -9.86 -7.80 -1.62
CA ARG A 150 -11.13 -7.93 -0.86
C ARG A 150 -12.25 -8.51 -1.72
N ALA A 151 -12.39 -8.03 -2.96
CA ALA A 151 -13.41 -8.51 -3.88
C ALA A 151 -13.21 -10.00 -4.22
N ALA A 152 -11.98 -10.43 -4.52
CA ALA A 152 -11.67 -11.83 -4.80
C ALA A 152 -11.89 -12.73 -3.58
N ALA A 153 -11.44 -12.32 -2.39
CA ALA A 153 -11.67 -13.04 -1.14
C ALA A 153 -13.17 -13.18 -0.83
N THR A 154 -13.95 -12.11 -1.01
CA THR A 154 -15.41 -12.13 -0.83
C THR A 154 -16.09 -13.03 -1.87
N GLY A 155 -15.61 -13.02 -3.12
CA GLY A 155 -16.09 -13.89 -4.19
C GLY A 155 -15.88 -15.37 -3.86
N LEU A 156 -14.67 -15.73 -3.40
CA LEU A 156 -14.35 -17.07 -2.93
C LEU A 156 -15.22 -17.47 -1.73
N PHE A 157 -15.36 -16.59 -0.74
CA PHE A 157 -16.22 -16.81 0.42
C PHE A 157 -17.66 -17.15 0.03
N ARG A 158 -18.26 -16.35 -0.86
CA ARG A 158 -19.63 -16.57 -1.34
C ARG A 158 -19.76 -17.88 -2.11
N THR A 159 -18.75 -18.22 -2.90
CA THR A 159 -18.72 -19.44 -3.72
C THR A 159 -18.65 -20.68 -2.84
N LEU A 160 -17.77 -20.69 -1.83
CA LEU A 160 -17.66 -21.77 -0.87
C LEU A 160 -18.93 -21.97 -0.04
N ARG A 161 -19.59 -20.88 0.37
CA ARG A 161 -20.90 -20.97 1.06
C ARG A 161 -22.01 -21.56 0.19
N ARG A 162 -21.83 -21.54 -1.13
CA ARG A 162 -22.80 -22.07 -2.09
C ARG A 162 -22.39 -23.44 -2.64
N ALA A 163 -21.31 -24.05 -2.14
CA ALA A 163 -20.89 -25.38 -2.56
C ALA A 163 -22.04 -26.40 -2.43
N GLY A 164 -22.20 -27.26 -3.42
CA GLY A 164 -23.31 -28.22 -3.53
C GLY A 164 -24.67 -27.63 -3.90
N HIS A 165 -24.80 -26.31 -3.99
CA HIS A 165 -26.07 -25.67 -4.37
C HIS A 165 -26.12 -25.33 -5.86
N SER A 166 -27.15 -25.87 -6.51
CA SER A 166 -27.57 -25.51 -7.87
C SER A 166 -28.26 -24.15 -7.89
N GLU A 167 -28.12 -23.42 -8.99
CA GLU A 167 -28.72 -22.11 -9.17
C GLU A 167 -30.07 -22.22 -9.89
N ARG A 168 -31.07 -21.45 -9.43
CA ARG A 168 -32.36 -21.34 -10.13
C ARG A 168 -32.28 -20.18 -11.10
N VAL A 169 -32.47 -20.45 -12.38
CA VAL A 169 -32.45 -19.47 -13.46
C VAL A 169 -33.80 -19.51 -14.19
N ALA A 170 -34.19 -18.41 -14.85
CA ALA A 170 -35.40 -18.39 -15.66
C ALA A 170 -35.31 -19.47 -16.76
N GLY A 171 -36.00 -20.60 -16.56
CA GLY A 171 -35.94 -21.76 -17.45
C GLY A 171 -35.46 -23.07 -16.82
N GLY A 172 -34.98 -23.09 -15.56
CA GLY A 172 -34.65 -24.34 -14.88
C GLY A 172 -33.69 -24.23 -13.70
N VAL A 173 -33.22 -25.39 -13.24
CA VAL A 173 -32.15 -25.53 -12.24
C VAL A 173 -30.85 -25.81 -12.99
N VAL A 174 -29.87 -24.93 -12.85
CA VAL A 174 -28.53 -25.09 -13.44
C VAL A 174 -27.63 -25.74 -12.39
N PRO A 175 -27.02 -26.91 -12.69
CA PRO A 175 -26.09 -27.54 -11.77
C PRO A 175 -24.86 -26.64 -11.54
N PRO A 176 -24.24 -26.72 -10.36
CA PRO A 176 -23.04 -25.95 -10.07
C PRO A 176 -21.86 -26.43 -10.93
N ASP A 177 -21.03 -25.49 -11.40
CA ASP A 177 -19.72 -25.83 -11.98
C ASP A 177 -18.76 -26.33 -10.88
N PRO A 178 -18.21 -27.55 -10.98
CA PRO A 178 -17.24 -28.08 -10.03
C PRO A 178 -15.96 -27.28 -9.85
N GLU A 179 -15.52 -26.54 -10.87
CA GLU A 179 -14.25 -25.81 -10.82
C GLU A 179 -14.39 -24.36 -10.31
N ARG A 180 -15.63 -23.90 -10.06
CA ARG A 180 -15.90 -22.51 -9.66
C ARG A 180 -15.13 -22.10 -8.39
N SER A 181 -15.02 -22.99 -7.40
CA SER A 181 -14.29 -22.70 -6.16
C SER A 181 -12.79 -22.58 -6.39
N TRP A 182 -12.23 -23.41 -7.28
CA TRP A 182 -10.82 -23.38 -7.63
C TRP A 182 -10.47 -22.13 -8.45
N THR A 183 -11.30 -21.81 -9.43
CA THR A 183 -11.17 -20.59 -10.25
C THR A 183 -11.16 -19.35 -9.37
N ARG A 184 -12.05 -19.25 -8.37
CA ARG A 184 -12.07 -18.14 -7.41
C ARG A 184 -10.83 -18.08 -6.51
N HIS A 185 -10.24 -19.23 -6.19
CA HIS A 185 -9.00 -19.28 -5.43
C HIS A 185 -7.82 -18.76 -6.27
N GLU A 186 -7.73 -19.13 -7.54
CA GLU A 186 -6.73 -18.60 -8.47
C GLU A 186 -6.89 -17.09 -8.71
N GLU A 187 -8.13 -16.59 -8.82
CA GLU A 187 -8.42 -15.15 -8.89
C GLU A 187 -7.92 -14.40 -7.65
N LEU A 188 -8.05 -14.98 -6.45
CA LEU A 188 -7.51 -14.43 -5.22
C LEU A 188 -5.98 -14.37 -5.24
N LEU A 189 -5.31 -15.44 -5.65
CA LEU A 189 -3.84 -15.47 -5.77
C LEU A 189 -3.36 -14.41 -6.77
N ALA A 190 -4.01 -14.29 -7.92
CA ALA A 190 -3.69 -13.27 -8.92
C ALA A 190 -3.97 -11.83 -8.42
N ALA A 191 -4.96 -11.64 -7.55
CA ALA A 191 -5.21 -10.35 -6.92
C ALA A 191 -4.12 -9.99 -5.89
N ILE A 192 -3.67 -10.98 -5.09
CA ILE A 192 -2.55 -10.80 -4.14
C ILE A 192 -1.29 -10.41 -4.89
N GLU A 193 -0.97 -11.11 -5.99
CA GLU A 193 0.21 -10.80 -6.80
C GLU A 193 0.16 -9.37 -7.38
N ARG A 194 -0.98 -8.97 -7.94
CA ARG A 194 -1.18 -7.58 -8.43
C ARG A 194 -1.01 -6.54 -7.32
N PHE A 195 -1.52 -6.83 -6.12
CA PHE A 195 -1.31 -5.96 -4.97
C PHE A 195 0.18 -5.85 -4.60
N THR A 196 0.90 -6.97 -4.55
CA THR A 196 2.34 -6.99 -4.26
C THR A 196 3.13 -6.19 -5.30
N GLN A 197 2.82 -6.35 -6.59
CA GLN A 197 3.46 -5.58 -7.66
C GLN A 197 3.19 -4.07 -7.52
N ALA A 198 1.94 -3.67 -7.25
CA ALA A 198 1.58 -2.27 -7.05
C ALA A 198 2.27 -1.66 -5.82
N ALA A 199 2.33 -2.40 -4.70
CA ALA A 199 3.01 -1.97 -3.49
C ALA A 199 4.53 -1.83 -3.71
N GLN A 200 5.15 -2.81 -4.38
CA GLN A 200 6.58 -2.78 -4.71
C GLN A 200 6.92 -1.61 -5.64
N GLU A 201 6.12 -1.39 -6.69
CA GLU A 201 6.34 -0.26 -7.60
C GLU A 201 6.22 1.08 -6.87
N HIS A 202 5.23 1.23 -5.98
CA HIS A 202 5.06 2.44 -5.20
C HIS A 202 6.25 2.72 -4.28
N LEU A 203 6.72 1.71 -3.54
CA LEU A 203 7.87 1.83 -2.65
C LEU A 203 9.14 2.17 -3.43
N ASN A 204 9.40 1.47 -4.54
CA ASN A 204 10.59 1.66 -5.36
C ASN A 204 10.59 3.01 -6.10
N ARG A 205 9.45 3.47 -6.61
CA ARG A 205 9.34 4.77 -7.31
C ARG A 205 9.62 5.94 -6.35
N ARG A 206 9.30 5.80 -5.07
CA ARG A 206 9.60 6.79 -4.03
C ARG A 206 11.06 6.78 -3.60
N ASP A 207 11.69 5.60 -3.53
CA ASP A 207 13.11 5.46 -3.15
C ASP A 207 14.05 5.86 -4.30
N HIS A 208 13.62 5.66 -5.56
CA HIS A 208 14.36 6.03 -6.77
C HIS A 208 13.45 6.80 -7.75
N PRO A 209 13.19 8.10 -7.49
CA PRO A 209 12.37 8.91 -8.40
C PRO A 209 13.01 8.93 -9.78
N ARG A 210 12.22 8.64 -10.81
CA ARG A 210 12.67 8.67 -12.20
C ARG A 210 13.29 10.05 -12.50
N SER A 211 14.38 10.08 -13.25
CA SER A 211 15.17 11.28 -13.57
C SER A 211 14.35 12.45 -14.13
N ASP A 212 13.18 12.17 -14.71
CA ASP A 212 12.27 13.18 -15.28
C ASP A 212 11.45 13.93 -14.23
N GLU A 213 11.12 13.33 -13.08
CA GLU A 213 10.45 14.03 -11.96
C GLU A 213 11.40 14.99 -11.23
N ARG A 214 12.71 14.71 -11.25
CA ARG A 214 13.73 15.64 -10.73
C ARG A 214 13.84 16.92 -11.59
N ARG A 215 13.56 16.85 -12.89
CA ARG A 215 13.58 18.03 -13.78
C ARG A 215 12.37 18.94 -13.57
N GLY A 216 11.21 18.40 -13.23
CA GLY A 216 9.98 19.18 -13.05
C GLY A 216 9.94 20.08 -11.80
N ARG A 217 10.61 19.68 -10.71
CA ARG A 217 10.55 20.42 -9.43
C ARG A 217 11.45 21.67 -9.40
N TRP A 218 12.49 21.73 -10.22
CA TRP A 218 13.41 22.87 -10.32
C TRP A 218 13.20 23.74 -11.57
N ALA A 219 12.39 23.29 -12.54
CA ALA A 219 12.12 24.04 -13.77
C ALA A 219 11.13 25.21 -13.62
N ARG A 220 10.53 25.41 -12.44
CA ARG A 220 9.73 26.61 -12.12
C ARG A 220 10.55 27.65 -11.36
N VAL A 221 11.70 28.03 -11.92
CA VAL A 221 12.26 29.36 -11.69
C VAL A 221 12.15 30.07 -13.02
N PRO A 222 11.35 31.15 -13.16
CA PRO A 222 11.37 31.91 -14.39
C PRO A 222 12.78 32.50 -14.52
N ALA A 223 13.53 32.00 -15.50
CA ALA A 223 14.77 32.61 -15.94
C ALA A 223 14.41 33.98 -16.53
N PHE A 224 14.33 35.00 -15.68
CA PHE A 224 14.38 36.39 -16.10
C PHE A 224 15.79 36.64 -16.64
N PHE A 225 15.99 36.30 -17.91
CA PHE A 225 17.18 36.69 -18.65
C PHE A 225 17.14 38.22 -18.83
N ILE A 226 18.02 38.89 -18.10
CA ILE A 226 18.33 40.31 -18.27
C ILE A 226 18.94 40.47 -19.66
N ARG A 227 18.17 40.99 -20.62
CA ARG A 227 18.71 41.49 -21.88
C ARG A 227 19.35 42.86 -21.62
N SER A 228 20.62 42.85 -21.26
CA SER A 228 21.49 44.02 -21.24
C SER A 228 22.42 43.95 -22.44
N SER A 229 22.19 44.80 -23.44
CA SER A 229 23.25 45.24 -24.34
C SER A 229 23.00 46.69 -24.72
N ALA A 230 23.45 47.60 -23.86
CA ALA A 230 23.82 48.94 -24.27
C ALA A 230 25.22 48.88 -24.90
N ARG A 231 25.36 49.40 -26.12
CA ARG A 231 26.44 50.31 -26.56
C ARG A 231 26.45 50.43 -28.10
N ARG A 232 26.31 51.66 -28.59
CA ARG A 232 27.39 52.35 -29.33
C ARG A 232 27.03 53.82 -29.54
N THR A 233 27.85 54.68 -28.96
CA THR A 233 28.10 56.05 -29.42
C THR A 233 29.53 56.13 -29.98
N THR A 234 29.73 57.12 -30.87
CA THR A 234 30.96 57.68 -31.46
C THR A 234 31.75 56.83 -32.44
N THR A 235 31.75 57.22 -33.73
CA THR A 235 32.56 58.33 -34.29
C THR A 235 31.80 59.03 -35.39
#